data_AF-A0A175VVK0-F1
#
_entry.id   AF-A0A175VVK0-F1
#
_cell.length_a   1.000
_cell.length_b   1.000
_cell.length_c   1.000
_cell.angle_alpha   90.00
_cell.angle_beta   90.00
_cell.angle_gamma   90.00
#
_symmetry.space_group_name_H-M   'P 1'
#
loop_
_entity.id
_entity.type
_entity.pdbx_description
1 polymer ?
#
loop_
_entity_poly.entity_id
_entity_poly.type
_entity_poly.pdbx_seq_one_letter_code
_entity_poly.pdbx_strand_id
1 'polypeptide(L)'
;MGSLDTDAAITIHISSYNVELPELRHGCWQQLFDCGVVAAALTQLDQTQSSRGKGLKIPFDLLMQISAVEFPINIQGRMILVGYQTALLPVSSGADYVQFHLEVSQKDQINPYLLHQSALCLDWNEGSIADFRTKDCYLGWCKSARVFLGTKRLFPSQTIFTDAPEKSRSLKLEGVSAGILAASTAPLQAGGSIQANFRFHTNRLSFTASTVFSQMLRNTSMEMALLYDVATKRSWIVPKLSLLLHMCHVWRAVYGDKGHQNQSDAVPFVEPYSDITTVVEALENRGDMAVCGQGSDALSLRTLLIGFNINLLLCIKNTDPPRRRGLYGFDIMEVVMEPGRGSCMRKVQLGVSGEAWLPLASSVDTIVMCADIGDVVCAFPPGGGPG
;
A
#
# COMPACT_ATOMS: atom_id res chain seq x y z
N MET A 1 -43.30 -33.01 39.09
CA MET A 1 -42.50 -32.09 39.93
C MET A 1 -41.04 -32.29 39.54
N GLY A 2 -40.52 -31.48 38.62
CA GLY A 2 -39.08 -31.37 38.40
C GLY A 2 -38.71 -29.94 38.78
N SER A 3 -38.11 -29.74 39.96
CA SER A 3 -37.59 -28.43 40.35
C SER A 3 -36.45 -28.10 39.39
N LEU A 4 -36.65 -27.04 38.60
CA LEU A 4 -35.57 -26.42 37.86
C LEU A 4 -34.62 -25.83 38.90
N ASP A 5 -33.39 -26.34 38.88
CA ASP A 5 -32.30 -25.99 39.77
C ASP A 5 -31.92 -24.51 39.54
N THR A 6 -32.59 -23.63 40.28
CA THR A 6 -32.25 -22.21 40.38
C THR A 6 -31.12 -22.08 41.39
N ASP A 7 -29.88 -22.01 40.90
CA ASP A 7 -28.79 -21.17 41.44
C ASP A 7 -27.41 -21.69 40.97
N ALA A 8 -27.21 -21.77 39.65
CA ALA A 8 -25.85 -21.76 39.13
C ALA A 8 -25.27 -20.36 39.37
N ALA A 9 -24.69 -20.14 40.55
CA ALA A 9 -23.98 -18.92 40.88
C ALA A 9 -22.77 -18.76 39.95
N ILE A 10 -22.88 -17.85 38.97
CA ILE A 10 -21.77 -17.49 38.10
C ILE A 10 -20.80 -16.66 38.95
N THR A 11 -19.70 -17.28 39.38
CA THR A 11 -18.62 -16.60 40.07
C THR A 11 -17.69 -15.98 39.03
N ILE A 12 -17.71 -14.65 38.90
CA ILE A 12 -16.81 -13.92 38.01
C ILE A 12 -15.60 -13.48 38.83
N HIS A 13 -14.44 -14.06 38.54
CA HIS A 13 -13.17 -13.61 39.12
C HIS A 13 -12.63 -12.43 38.32
N ILE A 14 -12.74 -11.23 38.89
CA ILE A 14 -12.15 -10.01 38.34
C ILE A 14 -10.79 -9.83 39.01
N SER A 15 -9.71 -10.00 38.25
CA SER A 15 -8.36 -9.60 38.68
C SER A 15 -7.99 -8.28 38.03
N SER A 16 -7.68 -7.27 38.82
CA SER A 16 -7.15 -5.99 38.34
C SER A 16 -5.65 -5.89 38.61
N TYR A 17 -4.93 -5.36 37.63
CA TYR A 17 -3.51 -5.04 37.75
C TYR A 17 -3.29 -3.65 37.14
N ASN A 18 -2.51 -2.80 37.81
CA ASN A 18 -2.07 -1.54 37.23
C ASN A 18 -0.92 -1.84 36.28
N VAL A 19 -1.22 -1.91 35.00
CA VAL A 19 -0.24 -2.05 33.92
C VAL A 19 -0.46 -0.88 32.98
N GLU A 20 0.62 -0.32 32.44
CA GLU A 20 0.52 0.63 31.33
C GLU A 20 -0.27 -0.05 30.20
N LEU A 21 -1.29 0.63 29.68
CA LEU A 21 -2.07 0.07 28.58
C LEU A 21 -1.10 -0.17 27.41
N PRO A 22 -1.05 -1.38 26.83
CA PRO A 22 -0.24 -1.59 25.64
C PRO A 22 -0.69 -0.61 24.57
N GLU A 23 0.23 0.03 23.85
CA GLU A 23 -0.13 0.83 22.68
C GLU A 23 -0.95 -0.05 21.74
N LEU A 24 -2.20 0.33 21.50
CA LEU A 24 -3.09 -0.45 20.64
C LEU A 24 -2.95 0.00 19.18
N ARG A 25 -3.10 -0.94 18.23
CA ARG A 25 -3.06 -0.74 16.75
C ARG A 25 -3.89 0.45 16.24
N HIS A 26 -4.97 0.74 16.98
CA HIS A 26 -5.97 1.75 16.72
C HIS A 26 -6.12 2.69 17.92
N GLY A 27 -5.07 2.83 18.73
CA GLY A 27 -5.10 3.40 20.08
C GLY A 27 -5.18 4.91 20.14
N CYS A 28 -5.51 5.63 19.06
CA CYS A 28 -5.68 7.08 19.14
C CYS A 28 -6.68 7.47 20.25
N TRP A 29 -7.69 6.62 20.49
CA TRP A 29 -8.66 6.77 21.58
C TRP A 29 -8.08 6.67 22.99
N GLN A 30 -6.90 6.04 23.19
CA GLN A 30 -6.30 5.87 24.51
C GLN A 30 -6.00 7.24 25.17
N GLN A 31 -5.71 8.26 24.38
CA GLN A 31 -5.47 9.63 24.86
C GLN A 31 -6.71 10.32 25.45
N LEU A 32 -7.90 9.71 25.36
CA LEU A 32 -9.11 10.20 26.01
C LEU A 32 -9.20 9.81 27.49
N PHE A 33 -8.32 8.92 27.94
CA PHE A 33 -8.37 8.32 29.26
C PHE A 33 -7.03 8.49 29.96
N ASP A 34 -7.01 9.25 31.06
CA ASP A 34 -5.85 9.31 31.94
C ASP A 34 -5.60 7.97 32.65
N CYS A 35 -6.69 7.25 32.96
CA CYS A 35 -6.71 5.90 33.48
C CYS A 35 -8.03 5.21 33.15
N GLY A 36 -8.04 3.87 33.08
CA GLY A 36 -9.26 3.11 32.78
C GLY A 36 -9.12 1.61 33.03
N VAL A 37 -10.23 0.94 33.31
CA VAL A 37 -10.29 -0.52 33.44
C VAL A 37 -10.73 -1.11 32.11
N VAL A 38 -9.83 -1.84 31.44
CA VAL A 38 -10.14 -2.58 30.21
C VAL A 38 -10.42 -4.03 30.56
N ALA A 39 -11.67 -4.48 30.37
CA ALA A 39 -12.02 -5.88 30.47
C ALA A 39 -11.64 -6.60 29.16
N ALA A 40 -10.60 -7.44 29.21
CA ALA A 40 -10.29 -8.35 28.12
C ALA A 40 -11.15 -9.61 28.25
N ALA A 41 -12.19 -9.72 27.44
CA ALA A 41 -12.98 -10.94 27.36
C ALA A 41 -12.22 -11.99 26.52
N LEU A 42 -11.85 -13.12 27.13
CA LEU A 42 -11.36 -14.31 26.43
C LEU A 42 -12.47 -15.11 25.74
N THR A 43 -13.73 -14.70 25.89
CA THR A 43 -14.83 -15.34 25.19
C THR A 43 -14.75 -15.02 23.71
N GLN A 44 -14.86 -16.07 22.90
CA GLN A 44 -15.08 -16.00 21.45
C GLN A 44 -16.37 -15.20 21.21
N LEU A 45 -16.27 -13.88 21.24
CA LEU A 45 -17.27 -12.97 20.71
C LEU A 45 -17.32 -13.28 19.22
N ASP A 46 -18.31 -14.10 18.89
CA ASP A 46 -18.86 -14.41 17.58
C ASP A 46 -18.01 -13.86 16.44
N GLN A 47 -17.05 -14.66 15.95
CA GLN A 47 -16.21 -14.32 14.80
C GLN A 47 -17.05 -14.04 13.53
N THR A 48 -18.35 -14.32 13.57
CA THR A 48 -19.33 -13.96 12.54
C THR A 48 -19.54 -12.44 12.43
N GLN A 49 -19.29 -11.67 13.49
CA GLN A 49 -19.24 -10.21 13.40
C GLN A 49 -17.83 -9.76 13.08
N SER A 50 -17.46 -9.83 11.80
CA SER A 50 -16.35 -9.03 11.28
C SER A 50 -16.53 -7.59 11.76
N SER A 51 -15.73 -7.17 12.74
CA SER A 51 -15.80 -5.82 13.31
C SER A 51 -15.69 -4.81 12.17
N ARG A 52 -16.80 -4.13 11.84
CA ARG A 52 -16.88 -3.25 10.67
C ARG A 52 -15.94 -2.04 10.79
N GLY A 53 -15.80 -1.52 12.01
CA GLY A 53 -14.82 -0.49 12.36
C GLY A 53 -13.68 -1.02 13.24
N LYS A 54 -12.74 -0.12 13.54
CA LYS A 54 -11.48 -0.40 14.23
C LYS A 54 -11.31 0.50 15.46
N GLY A 55 -10.76 -0.06 16.54
CA GLY A 55 -10.56 0.66 17.81
C GLY A 55 -11.77 0.56 18.73
N LEU A 56 -12.03 1.64 19.47
CA LEU A 56 -13.10 1.69 20.47
C LEU A 56 -14.46 1.86 19.79
N LYS A 57 -15.36 0.87 19.91
CA LYS A 57 -16.77 1.06 19.60
C LYS A 57 -17.41 1.91 20.70
N ILE A 58 -18.00 3.03 20.34
CA ILE A 58 -18.53 4.02 21.28
C ILE A 58 -19.80 4.67 20.71
N PRO A 59 -20.85 4.90 21.51
CA PRO A 59 -21.98 5.71 21.06
C PRO A 59 -21.55 7.14 20.72
N PHE A 60 -22.13 7.74 19.68
CA PHE A 60 -21.73 9.07 19.21
C PHE A 60 -21.77 10.15 20.30
N ASP A 61 -22.84 10.21 21.10
CA ASP A 61 -22.97 11.24 22.14
C ASP A 61 -21.90 11.06 23.24
N LEU A 62 -21.51 9.82 23.56
CA LEU A 62 -20.43 9.55 24.50
C LEU A 62 -19.06 9.92 23.92
N LEU A 63 -18.84 9.66 22.63
CA LEU A 63 -17.65 10.06 21.89
C LEU A 63 -17.46 11.59 21.93
N MET A 64 -18.51 12.35 21.64
CA MET A 64 -18.49 13.82 21.71
C MET A 64 -18.16 14.31 23.12
N GLN A 65 -18.80 13.74 24.13
CA GLN A 65 -18.59 14.14 25.52
C GLN A 65 -17.17 13.86 26.02
N ILE A 66 -16.66 12.65 25.81
CA ILE A 66 -15.33 12.28 26.34
C ILE A 66 -14.19 12.94 25.58
N SER A 67 -14.41 13.23 24.30
CA SER A 67 -13.45 13.97 23.47
C SER A 67 -13.44 15.47 23.74
N ALA A 68 -14.38 16.00 24.52
CA ALA A 68 -14.56 17.44 24.76
C ALA A 68 -14.63 18.26 23.46
N VAL A 69 -15.27 17.70 22.43
CA VAL A 69 -15.46 18.34 21.14
C VAL A 69 -16.79 19.06 21.11
N GLU A 70 -16.79 20.32 20.63
CA GLU A 70 -17.93 21.22 20.76
C GLU A 70 -18.44 21.69 19.39
N PHE A 71 -17.55 21.92 18.43
CA PHE A 71 -17.88 22.63 17.20
C PHE A 71 -17.54 21.82 15.95
N PRO A 72 -18.47 21.67 14.99
CA PRO A 72 -18.14 21.25 13.64
C PRO A 72 -17.50 22.40 12.85
N ILE A 73 -16.41 22.13 12.16
CA ILE A 73 -15.73 23.07 11.27
C ILE A 73 -15.58 22.41 9.90
N ASN A 74 -15.94 23.14 8.85
CA ASN A 74 -15.73 22.70 7.47
C ASN A 74 -14.45 23.31 6.90
N ILE A 75 -13.49 22.45 6.54
CA ILE A 75 -12.25 22.82 5.85
C ILE A 75 -12.26 22.15 4.49
N GLN A 76 -12.29 22.94 3.41
CA GLN A 76 -12.24 22.43 2.03
C GLN A 76 -13.30 21.34 1.72
N GLY A 77 -14.53 21.47 2.25
CA GLY A 77 -15.60 20.49 2.06
C GLY A 77 -15.55 19.26 3.00
N ARG A 78 -14.65 19.27 3.98
CA ARG A 78 -14.48 18.20 4.96
C ARG A 78 -14.85 18.68 6.35
N MET A 79 -15.70 17.92 7.02
CA MET A 79 -16.15 18.26 8.36
C MET A 79 -15.21 17.68 9.40
N ILE A 80 -14.68 18.52 10.27
CA ILE A 80 -13.86 18.14 11.43
C ILE A 80 -14.61 18.60 12.67
N LEU A 81 -14.75 17.74 13.67
CA LEU A 81 -15.34 18.12 14.95
C LEU A 81 -14.20 18.54 15.88
N VAL A 82 -14.22 19.78 16.35
CA VAL A 82 -13.10 20.43 17.05
C VAL A 82 -13.50 20.88 18.45
N GLY A 83 -12.65 20.55 19.42
CA GLY A 83 -12.64 21.07 20.79
C GLY A 83 -11.45 22.00 21.01
N TYR A 84 -11.11 22.27 22.26
CA TYR A 84 -9.99 23.15 22.58
C TYR A 84 -8.62 22.49 22.28
N GLN A 85 -8.42 21.25 22.71
CA GLN A 85 -7.18 20.48 22.52
C GLN A 85 -7.36 19.25 21.64
N THR A 86 -8.59 18.93 21.25
CA THR A 86 -8.95 17.68 20.57
C THR A 86 -9.62 17.96 19.25
N ALA A 87 -9.41 17.07 18.28
CA ALA A 87 -10.16 17.06 17.03
C ALA A 87 -10.53 15.63 16.65
N LEU A 88 -11.79 15.43 16.27
CA LEU A 88 -12.29 14.19 15.70
C LEU A 88 -12.41 14.34 14.18
N LEU A 89 -11.75 13.44 13.47
CA LEU A 89 -11.72 13.41 12.01
C LEU A 89 -12.53 12.18 11.55
N PRO A 90 -13.71 12.35 10.92
CA PRO A 90 -14.40 11.25 10.27
C PRO A 90 -13.60 10.82 9.02
N VAL A 91 -12.98 9.64 9.07
CA VAL A 91 -12.06 9.13 8.03
C VAL A 91 -12.72 8.14 7.08
N SER A 92 -13.79 7.48 7.52
CA SER A 92 -14.55 6.54 6.70
C SER A 92 -15.97 6.39 7.23
N SER A 93 -16.93 6.11 6.34
CA SER A 93 -18.31 5.83 6.73
C SER A 93 -18.90 4.71 5.88
N GLY A 94 -19.76 3.91 6.49
CA GLY A 94 -20.60 2.92 5.83
C GLY A 94 -22.08 3.26 5.95
N ALA A 95 -22.93 2.28 5.61
CA ALA A 95 -24.37 2.41 5.73
C ALA A 95 -24.81 2.64 7.19
N ASP A 96 -24.17 1.94 8.13
CA ASP A 96 -24.55 1.89 9.54
C ASP A 96 -23.42 2.23 10.52
N TYR A 97 -22.24 2.61 10.03
CA TYR A 97 -21.09 2.94 10.89
C TYR A 97 -20.29 4.15 10.40
N VAL A 98 -19.52 4.74 11.31
CA VAL A 98 -18.54 5.81 11.05
C VAL A 98 -17.24 5.50 11.78
N GLN A 99 -16.12 5.62 11.07
CA GLN A 99 -14.78 5.52 11.63
C GLN A 99 -14.23 6.94 11.87
N PHE A 100 -13.82 7.20 13.10
CA PHE A 100 -13.19 8.43 13.53
C PHE A 100 -11.72 8.21 13.89
N HIS A 101 -10.93 9.25 13.66
CA HIS A 101 -9.59 9.43 14.21
C HIS A 101 -9.59 10.57 15.23
N LEU A 102 -8.75 10.45 16.27
CA LEU A 102 -8.56 11.47 17.29
C LEU A 102 -7.17 12.10 17.18
N GLU A 103 -7.14 13.41 17.04
CA GLU A 103 -5.95 14.24 17.23
C GLU A 103 -6.02 14.97 18.56
N VAL A 104 -4.88 15.02 19.28
CA VAL A 104 -4.76 15.67 20.59
C VAL A 104 -3.52 16.58 20.58
N SER A 105 -3.73 17.85 20.90
CA SER A 105 -2.67 18.81 21.18
C SER A 105 -2.36 18.82 22.67
N GLN A 106 -1.12 18.50 23.05
CA GLN A 106 -0.73 18.36 24.46
C GLN A 106 -0.47 19.70 25.18
N LYS A 107 -0.24 20.79 24.45
CA LYS A 107 0.24 22.06 25.05
C LYS A 107 -0.61 23.27 24.70
N ASP A 108 -1.05 23.36 23.44
CA ASP A 108 -1.71 24.55 22.92
C ASP A 108 -3.09 24.22 22.33
N GLN A 109 -3.87 25.26 21.99
CA GLN A 109 -5.12 25.10 21.26
C GLN A 109 -4.86 24.38 19.93
N ILE A 110 -5.67 23.36 19.64
CA ILE A 110 -5.55 22.63 18.37
C ILE A 110 -5.94 23.53 17.20
N ASN A 111 -5.07 23.62 16.18
CA ASN A 111 -5.36 24.37 14.96
C ASN A 111 -5.81 23.39 13.86
N PRO A 112 -7.11 23.34 13.52
CA PRO A 112 -7.62 22.38 12.55
C PRO A 112 -7.08 22.63 11.12
N TYR A 113 -6.64 23.84 10.80
CA TYR A 113 -6.04 24.18 9.49
C TYR A 113 -4.60 23.67 9.31
N LEU A 114 -3.93 23.26 10.40
CA LEU A 114 -2.57 22.70 10.37
C LEU A 114 -2.55 21.17 10.49
N LEU A 115 -3.71 20.53 10.60
CA LEU A 115 -3.80 19.08 10.69
C LEU A 115 -3.44 18.47 9.33
N HIS A 116 -2.24 17.90 9.22
CA HIS A 116 -1.75 17.20 8.03
C HIS A 116 -2.72 16.09 7.57
N GLN A 117 -3.46 15.51 8.51
CA GLN A 117 -4.38 14.40 8.29
C GLN A 117 -5.79 14.85 7.88
N SER A 118 -6.07 16.16 7.85
CA SER A 118 -7.33 16.71 7.35
C SER A 118 -7.62 16.29 5.89
N ALA A 119 -6.57 16.01 5.11
CA ALA A 119 -6.67 15.47 3.75
C ALA A 119 -7.31 14.07 3.67
N LEU A 120 -7.34 13.31 4.79
CA LEU A 120 -7.94 11.98 4.88
C LEU A 120 -9.39 12.01 5.38
N CYS A 121 -9.89 13.19 5.73
CA CYS A 121 -11.26 13.34 6.22
C CYS A 121 -12.27 13.13 5.08
N LEU A 122 -13.43 12.56 5.39
CA LEU A 122 -14.51 12.39 4.43
C LEU A 122 -14.96 13.74 3.88
N ASP A 123 -15.20 13.79 2.56
CA ASP A 123 -15.97 14.87 1.96
C ASP A 123 -17.41 14.74 2.49
N TRP A 124 -17.81 15.66 3.37
CA TRP A 124 -19.06 15.59 4.12
C TRP A 124 -19.92 16.83 3.81
N ASN A 125 -20.16 17.04 2.52
CA ASN A 125 -20.86 18.23 2.03
C ASN A 125 -22.38 18.18 2.25
N GLU A 126 -22.97 16.99 2.32
CA GLU A 126 -24.44 16.81 2.31
C GLU A 126 -25.01 16.21 3.61
N GLY A 127 -24.17 15.63 4.46
CA GLY A 127 -24.61 14.98 5.69
C GLY A 127 -24.71 15.93 6.88
N SER A 128 -25.65 15.67 7.77
CA SER A 128 -25.75 16.37 9.06
C SER A 128 -24.93 15.61 10.12
N ILE A 129 -24.45 16.31 11.14
CA ILE A 129 -23.87 15.68 12.34
C ILE A 129 -24.90 14.76 13.01
N ALA A 130 -26.19 15.07 12.85
CA ALA A 130 -27.28 14.22 13.32
C ALA A 130 -27.23 12.80 12.72
N ASP A 131 -26.65 12.63 11.53
CA ASP A 131 -26.51 11.32 10.88
C ASP A 131 -25.52 10.41 11.62
N PHE A 132 -24.61 10.97 12.41
CA PHE A 132 -23.69 10.16 13.22
C PHE A 132 -24.37 9.51 14.42
N ARG A 133 -25.45 10.11 14.94
CA ARG A 133 -26.23 9.54 16.06
C ARG A 133 -26.92 8.23 15.71
N THR A 134 -27.20 8.00 14.43
CA THR A 134 -27.89 6.79 13.95
C THR A 134 -26.92 5.68 13.56
N LYS A 135 -25.61 5.92 13.64
CA LYS A 135 -24.56 5.00 13.20
C LYS A 135 -23.68 4.53 14.35
N ASP A 136 -23.17 3.32 14.24
CA ASP A 136 -22.13 2.80 15.11
C ASP A 136 -20.83 3.60 14.93
N CYS A 137 -20.37 4.27 15.98
CA CYS A 137 -19.11 5.01 15.92
C CYS A 137 -17.95 4.14 16.41
N TYR A 138 -16.86 4.17 15.65
CA TYR A 138 -15.61 3.52 15.98
C TYR A 138 -14.52 4.58 16.04
N LEU A 139 -13.82 4.68 17.17
CA LEU A 139 -12.70 5.59 17.34
C LEU A 139 -11.40 4.80 17.29
N GLY A 140 -10.59 5.06 16.27
CA GLY A 140 -9.35 4.34 16.09
C GLY A 140 -8.63 4.64 14.78
N TRP A 141 -7.32 4.88 14.88
CA TRP A 141 -6.42 5.01 13.73
C TRP A 141 -5.00 4.59 14.10
N CYS A 142 -4.14 4.50 13.09
CA CYS A 142 -2.75 4.10 13.18
C CYS A 142 -1.81 5.32 13.22
N LYS A 143 -1.09 5.52 14.32
CA LYS A 143 -0.08 6.61 14.45
C LYS A 143 1.18 6.38 13.61
N SER A 144 1.60 5.14 13.42
CA SER A 144 2.82 4.77 12.69
C SER A 144 2.59 3.52 11.86
N ALA A 145 3.02 3.52 10.61
CA ALA A 145 2.95 2.35 9.74
C ALA A 145 4.35 1.78 9.53
N ARG A 146 4.49 0.46 9.56
CA ARG A 146 5.74 -0.25 9.23
C ARG A 146 5.62 -0.94 7.89
N VAL A 147 6.68 -0.84 7.11
CA VAL A 147 6.87 -1.58 5.85
C VAL A 147 7.42 -2.97 6.20
N PHE A 148 6.85 -3.98 5.58
CA PHE A 148 7.22 -5.39 5.75
C PHE A 148 7.90 -6.00 4.51
N LEU A 149 8.03 -5.24 3.42
CA LEU A 149 8.88 -5.63 2.29
C LEU A 149 10.33 -5.78 2.75
N GLY A 150 11.00 -6.82 2.27
CA GLY A 150 12.37 -7.15 2.71
C GLY A 150 12.48 -7.76 4.12
N THR A 151 11.37 -7.97 4.82
CA THR A 151 11.37 -8.58 6.16
C THR A 151 11.06 -10.07 6.10
N LYS A 152 11.44 -10.80 7.16
CA LYS A 152 11.12 -12.23 7.30
C LYS A 152 9.61 -12.52 7.34
N ARG A 153 8.77 -11.53 7.69
CA ARG A 153 7.32 -11.73 7.82
C ARG A 153 6.66 -12.10 6.50
N LEU A 154 7.16 -11.55 5.39
CA LEU A 154 6.68 -11.88 4.04
C LEU A 154 7.48 -13.02 3.41
N PHE A 155 8.29 -13.76 4.18
CA PHE A 155 9.13 -14.85 3.67
C PHE A 155 8.76 -16.21 4.30
N PRO A 156 8.75 -17.32 3.53
CA PRO A 156 8.80 -17.35 2.06
C PRO A 156 7.53 -16.68 1.51
N SER A 157 7.69 -15.76 0.55
CA SER A 157 6.54 -15.03 0.03
C SER A 157 5.67 -15.97 -0.79
N GLN A 158 4.37 -16.03 -0.49
CA GLN A 158 3.38 -16.69 -1.35
C GLN A 158 3.13 -15.91 -2.65
N THR A 159 3.87 -14.83 -2.92
CA THR A 159 3.75 -14.03 -4.13
C THR A 159 3.82 -14.91 -5.38
N ILE A 160 2.67 -15.04 -6.04
CA ILE A 160 2.52 -15.77 -7.31
C ILE A 160 2.40 -14.79 -8.47
N PHE A 161 2.49 -15.30 -9.70
CA PHE A 161 2.14 -14.54 -10.89
C PHE A 161 0.70 -14.01 -10.75
N THR A 162 0.50 -12.76 -11.14
CA THR A 162 -0.84 -12.16 -11.15
C THR A 162 -1.68 -12.80 -12.25
N ASP A 163 -2.97 -12.94 -12.01
CA ASP A 163 -3.97 -13.33 -13.00
C ASP A 163 -4.47 -12.16 -13.87
N ALA A 164 -3.93 -10.94 -13.69
CA ALA A 164 -4.33 -9.79 -14.48
C ALA A 164 -4.12 -10.03 -15.98
N PRO A 165 -5.10 -9.66 -16.82
CA PRO A 165 -5.02 -9.90 -18.25
C PRO A 165 -3.87 -9.12 -18.89
N GLU A 166 -3.18 -9.76 -19.84
CA GLU A 166 -2.22 -9.07 -20.70
C GLU A 166 -2.93 -8.01 -21.54
N LYS A 167 -2.29 -6.86 -21.66
CA LYS A 167 -2.76 -5.79 -22.51
C LYS A 167 -2.39 -6.10 -23.97
N SER A 168 -3.41 -6.19 -24.81
CA SER A 168 -3.27 -6.34 -26.26
C SER A 168 -2.36 -5.27 -26.88
N ARG A 169 -1.68 -5.64 -27.98
CA ARG A 169 -0.84 -4.72 -28.76
C ARG A 169 -1.61 -3.44 -29.09
N SER A 170 -0.97 -2.29 -28.88
CA SER A 170 -1.58 -1.00 -29.16
C SER A 170 -1.23 -0.53 -30.56
N LEU A 171 -2.21 0.03 -31.27
CA LEU A 171 -1.98 0.67 -32.56
C LEU A 171 -1.56 2.11 -32.28
N LYS A 172 -0.30 2.48 -32.57
CA LYS A 172 0.17 3.86 -32.46
C LYS A 172 0.25 4.46 -33.85
N LEU A 173 -0.30 5.67 -34.01
CA LEU A 173 -0.06 6.50 -35.20
C LEU A 173 1.41 6.94 -35.15
N GLU A 174 2.23 6.42 -36.07
CA GLU A 174 3.65 6.74 -36.18
C GLU A 174 3.85 8.07 -36.92
N GLY A 175 2.94 8.40 -37.84
CA GLY A 175 2.93 9.69 -38.51
C GLY A 175 1.82 9.80 -39.55
N VAL A 176 1.59 11.03 -39.98
CA VAL A 176 0.72 11.37 -41.11
C VAL A 176 1.61 12.01 -42.16
N SER A 177 1.73 11.36 -43.31
CA SER A 177 2.46 11.88 -44.47
C SER A 177 1.46 12.50 -45.44
N ALA A 178 1.71 13.74 -45.86
CA ALA A 178 0.96 14.39 -46.93
C ALA A 178 1.85 14.49 -48.18
N GLY A 179 1.46 13.82 -49.26
CA GLY A 179 2.15 13.88 -50.55
C GLY A 179 1.33 14.66 -51.56
N ILE A 180 1.90 15.70 -52.17
CA ILE A 180 1.31 16.39 -53.33
C ILE A 180 1.79 15.70 -54.59
N LEU A 181 0.88 15.10 -55.36
CA LEU A 181 1.17 14.59 -56.69
C LEU A 181 1.02 15.75 -57.69
N ALA A 182 2.14 16.32 -58.13
CA ALA A 182 2.17 17.22 -59.28
C ALA A 182 2.25 16.37 -60.55
N ALA A 183 1.11 16.06 -61.16
CA ALA A 183 1.08 15.37 -62.44
C ALA A 183 1.53 16.35 -63.55
N SER A 184 2.80 16.33 -63.91
CA SER A 184 3.33 17.09 -65.06
C SER A 184 2.86 16.41 -66.35
N THR A 185 1.77 16.91 -66.95
CA THR A 185 1.51 16.99 -68.41
C THR A 185 0.04 17.28 -68.79
N ALA A 186 -0.89 17.43 -67.83
CA ALA A 186 -2.29 17.79 -68.12
C ALA A 186 -2.80 18.94 -67.22
N PRO A 187 -3.64 19.86 -67.72
CA PRO A 187 -4.12 21.00 -66.93
C PRO A 187 -5.08 20.53 -65.83
N LEU A 188 -4.75 20.88 -64.57
CA LEU A 188 -5.62 20.77 -63.37
C LEU A 188 -5.91 19.36 -62.82
N GLN A 189 -4.87 18.57 -62.51
CA GLN A 189 -4.95 17.52 -61.48
C GLN A 189 -3.83 17.71 -60.45
N ALA A 190 -4.04 18.60 -59.49
CA ALA A 190 -3.27 18.61 -58.24
C ALA A 190 -4.00 17.71 -57.24
N GLY A 191 -3.50 16.48 -57.06
CA GLY A 191 -4.03 15.55 -56.06
C GLY A 191 -3.13 15.53 -54.82
N GLY A 192 -3.70 15.82 -53.65
CA GLY A 192 -3.05 15.56 -52.36
C GLY A 192 -3.40 14.16 -51.86
N SER A 193 -2.41 13.41 -51.41
CA SER A 193 -2.60 12.14 -50.69
C SER A 193 -2.24 12.38 -49.22
N ILE A 194 -3.09 11.94 -48.29
CA ILE A 194 -2.79 11.89 -46.86
C ILE A 194 -2.72 10.42 -46.49
N GLN A 195 -1.54 9.95 -46.10
CA GLN A 195 -1.31 8.59 -45.64
C GLN A 195 -0.98 8.61 -44.14
N ALA A 196 -1.80 7.92 -43.34
CA ALA A 196 -1.52 7.70 -41.92
C ALA A 196 -0.82 6.35 -41.74
N ASN A 197 0.37 6.37 -41.15
CA ASN A 197 1.14 5.17 -40.86
C ASN A 197 0.85 4.72 -39.42
N PHE A 198 0.32 3.51 -39.28
CA PHE A 198 0.06 2.90 -38.00
C PHE A 198 1.01 1.75 -37.74
N ARG A 199 1.62 1.74 -36.55
CA ARG A 199 2.51 0.66 -36.13
C ARG A 199 1.92 -0.05 -34.92
N PHE A 200 1.91 -1.38 -34.97
CA PHE A 200 1.63 -2.17 -33.79
C PHE A 200 2.79 -2.03 -32.80
N HIS A 201 2.53 -1.34 -31.69
CA HIS A 201 3.46 -1.21 -30.60
C HIS A 201 3.35 -2.44 -29.69
N THR A 202 4.47 -3.13 -29.51
CA THR A 202 4.58 -4.27 -28.59
C THR A 202 4.65 -3.75 -27.16
N ASN A 203 3.84 -4.32 -26.26
CA ASN A 203 3.89 -3.99 -24.83
C ASN A 203 4.87 -4.93 -24.08
N ARG A 204 5.92 -5.40 -24.76
CA ARG A 204 6.83 -6.46 -24.30
C ARG A 204 8.25 -5.95 -24.12
N LEU A 205 8.91 -6.31 -23.03
CA LEU A 205 10.20 -5.73 -22.60
C LEU A 205 11.36 -6.73 -22.53
N SER A 206 12.58 -6.21 -22.71
CA SER A 206 13.87 -6.87 -22.51
C SER A 206 14.86 -5.92 -21.83
N PHE A 207 15.80 -6.46 -21.05
CA PHE A 207 16.58 -5.70 -20.06
C PHE A 207 18.12 -5.79 -20.29
N THR A 208 18.91 -4.82 -19.82
CA THR A 208 20.40 -4.82 -19.87
C THR A 208 21.00 -3.96 -18.74
N ALA A 209 22.07 -4.43 -18.08
CA ALA A 209 22.59 -3.87 -16.82
C ALA A 209 23.59 -2.68 -16.96
N SER A 210 23.76 -1.89 -15.88
CA SER A 210 24.63 -0.68 -15.76
C SER A 210 25.11 -0.45 -14.30
N THR A 211 25.96 0.53 -13.97
CA THR A 211 26.81 0.50 -12.76
C THR A 211 26.91 1.83 -11.98
N VAL A 212 26.46 1.86 -10.71
CA VAL A 212 27.10 2.38 -9.45
C VAL A 212 26.14 2.06 -8.28
N PHE A 213 26.53 1.17 -7.37
CA PHE A 213 25.63 0.57 -6.35
C PHE A 213 25.20 1.52 -5.22
N SER A 214 26.14 2.17 -4.53
CA SER A 214 25.83 2.94 -3.32
C SER A 214 24.96 4.16 -3.65
N GLN A 215 25.17 4.76 -4.82
CA GLN A 215 24.31 5.81 -5.34
C GLN A 215 22.92 5.28 -5.68
N MET A 216 22.81 4.08 -6.26
CA MET A 216 21.53 3.43 -6.51
C MET A 216 20.75 3.19 -5.21
N LEU A 217 21.39 2.72 -4.14
CA LEU A 217 20.71 2.55 -2.84
C LEU A 217 20.09 3.88 -2.34
N ARG A 218 20.83 4.99 -2.42
CA ARG A 218 20.37 6.31 -1.97
C ARG A 218 19.31 6.93 -2.88
N ASN A 219 19.40 6.71 -4.18
CA ASN A 219 18.39 7.20 -5.12
C ASN A 219 17.08 6.41 -4.93
N THR A 220 17.16 5.08 -4.89
CA THR A 220 16.00 4.20 -4.78
C THR A 220 15.32 4.24 -3.41
N SER A 221 15.98 4.74 -2.36
CA SER A 221 15.34 5.02 -1.07
C SER A 221 14.42 6.23 -1.11
N MET A 222 14.62 7.14 -2.07
CA MET A 222 13.81 8.36 -2.25
C MET A 222 12.74 8.22 -3.36
N GLU A 223 12.92 7.24 -4.25
CA GLU A 223 11.95 6.90 -5.30
C GLU A 223 10.80 6.05 -4.73
N MET A 224 9.59 6.19 -5.27
CA MET A 224 8.39 5.52 -4.82
C MET A 224 7.89 4.49 -5.83
N ALA A 225 7.42 3.35 -5.34
CA ALA A 225 6.79 2.29 -6.13
C ALA A 225 5.32 2.13 -5.72
N LEU A 226 4.42 2.03 -6.71
CA LEU A 226 3.06 1.57 -6.49
C LEU A 226 3.02 0.05 -6.72
N LEU A 227 2.73 -0.68 -5.65
CA LEU A 227 2.53 -2.12 -5.68
C LEU A 227 1.03 -2.42 -5.59
N TYR A 228 0.49 -3.08 -6.61
CA TYR A 228 -0.93 -3.46 -6.66
C TYR A 228 -1.06 -4.99 -6.54
N ASP A 229 -1.75 -5.47 -5.51
CA ASP A 229 -2.12 -6.87 -5.35
C ASP A 229 -3.47 -7.12 -6.02
N VAL A 230 -3.43 -7.88 -7.12
CA VAL A 230 -4.58 -8.19 -7.96
C VAL A 230 -5.57 -9.13 -7.24
N ALA A 231 -5.05 -10.07 -6.46
CA ALA A 231 -5.87 -11.04 -5.74
C ALA A 231 -6.68 -10.37 -4.62
N THR A 232 -6.03 -9.51 -3.83
CA THR A 232 -6.69 -8.82 -2.71
C THR A 232 -7.29 -7.45 -3.08
N LYS A 233 -7.05 -6.97 -4.30
CA LYS A 233 -7.46 -5.64 -4.80
C LYS A 233 -6.97 -4.49 -3.90
N ARG A 234 -5.78 -4.64 -3.34
CA ARG A 234 -5.13 -3.65 -2.47
C ARG A 234 -3.92 -3.04 -3.15
N SER A 235 -3.58 -1.83 -2.78
CA SER A 235 -2.38 -1.16 -3.27
C SER A 235 -1.64 -0.43 -2.17
N TRP A 236 -0.33 -0.39 -2.31
CA TRP A 236 0.56 0.32 -1.41
C TRP A 236 1.50 1.21 -2.22
N ILE A 237 1.82 2.38 -1.66
CA ILE A 237 2.96 3.17 -2.12
C ILE A 237 4.09 2.91 -1.13
N VAL A 238 5.23 2.45 -1.63
CA VAL A 238 6.38 2.06 -0.81
C VAL A 238 7.66 2.64 -1.41
N PRO A 239 8.71 2.88 -0.60
CA PRO A 239 10.01 3.23 -1.16
C PRO A 239 10.50 2.12 -2.10
N LYS A 240 11.00 2.47 -3.28
CA LYS A 240 11.41 1.52 -4.32
C LYS A 240 12.50 0.58 -3.85
N LEU A 241 13.41 1.04 -2.98
CA LEU A 241 14.42 0.20 -2.35
C LEU A 241 13.83 -0.97 -1.54
N SER A 242 12.69 -0.75 -0.86
CA SER A 242 11.96 -1.78 -0.12
C SER A 242 11.51 -2.91 -1.05
N LEU A 243 10.96 -2.52 -2.20
CA LEU A 243 10.51 -3.43 -3.24
C LEU A 243 11.69 -4.22 -3.82
N LEU A 244 12.81 -3.55 -4.11
CA LEU A 244 14.03 -4.18 -4.62
C LEU A 244 14.59 -5.24 -3.66
N LEU A 245 14.65 -4.95 -2.36
CA LEU A 245 15.07 -5.93 -1.35
C LEU A 245 14.13 -7.13 -1.32
N HIS A 246 12.81 -6.90 -1.35
CA HIS A 246 11.83 -8.00 -1.42
C HIS A 246 12.01 -8.86 -2.68
N MET A 247 12.25 -8.23 -3.85
CA MET A 247 12.53 -8.94 -5.10
C MET A 247 13.77 -9.84 -5.00
N CYS A 248 14.82 -9.44 -4.27
CA CYS A 248 15.97 -10.32 -4.01
C CYS A 248 15.60 -11.56 -3.19
N HIS A 249 14.73 -11.43 -2.18
CA HIS A 249 14.24 -12.58 -1.42
C HIS A 249 13.36 -13.50 -2.27
N VAL A 250 12.50 -12.94 -3.13
CA VAL A 250 11.68 -13.70 -4.09
C VAL A 250 12.58 -14.48 -5.06
N TRP A 251 13.59 -13.82 -5.63
CA TRP A 251 14.54 -14.46 -6.54
C TRP A 251 15.26 -15.64 -5.86
N ARG A 252 15.72 -15.44 -4.62
CA ARG A 252 16.37 -16.50 -3.83
C ARG A 252 15.42 -17.64 -3.49
N ALA A 253 14.15 -17.36 -3.21
CA ALA A 253 13.17 -18.41 -2.95
C ALA A 253 12.95 -19.32 -4.18
N VAL A 254 13.10 -18.78 -5.39
CA VAL A 254 12.89 -19.52 -6.64
C VAL A 254 14.15 -20.17 -7.18
N TYR A 255 15.28 -19.46 -7.20
CA TYR A 255 16.55 -19.94 -7.79
C TYR A 255 17.60 -20.37 -6.76
N GLY A 256 17.39 -20.09 -5.47
CA GLY A 256 18.33 -20.48 -4.42
C GLY A 256 18.41 -21.99 -4.27
N ASP A 257 19.61 -22.49 -4.00
CA ASP A 257 19.83 -23.92 -3.78
C ASP A 257 19.14 -24.36 -2.48
N LYS A 258 18.12 -25.23 -2.60
CA LYS A 258 17.42 -25.82 -1.45
C LYS A 258 18.37 -26.64 -0.56
N GLY A 259 19.52 -27.07 -1.07
CA GLY A 259 20.54 -27.86 -0.37
C GLY A 259 21.47 -27.06 0.56
N HIS A 260 21.42 -25.73 0.55
CA HIS A 260 22.34 -24.88 1.35
C HIS A 260 21.61 -24.00 2.37
N GLN A 261 20.62 -24.57 3.08
CA GLN A 261 19.94 -23.91 4.20
C GLN A 261 20.88 -23.42 5.33
N ASN A 262 22.13 -23.90 5.38
CA ASN A 262 23.09 -23.54 6.42
C ASN A 262 24.05 -22.39 6.07
N GLN A 263 23.99 -21.81 4.86
CA GLN A 263 24.74 -20.57 4.59
C GLN A 263 23.90 -19.37 5.05
N SER A 264 24.36 -18.78 6.17
CA SER A 264 24.07 -17.42 6.65
C SER A 264 23.49 -16.54 5.55
N ASP A 265 22.25 -16.07 5.74
CA ASP A 265 21.44 -15.30 4.80
C ASP A 265 22.24 -14.42 3.81
N ALA A 266 22.42 -14.92 2.58
CA ALA A 266 23.13 -14.21 1.50
C ALA A 266 22.44 -12.91 1.04
N VAL A 267 21.17 -12.74 1.40
CA VAL A 267 20.45 -11.46 1.27
C VAL A 267 19.95 -11.14 2.68
N PRO A 268 20.37 -10.02 3.29
CA PRO A 268 19.96 -9.68 4.64
C PRO A 268 18.46 -9.37 4.70
N PHE A 269 17.77 -9.93 5.67
CA PHE A 269 16.45 -9.44 6.05
C PHE A 269 16.59 -8.19 6.92
N VAL A 270 15.61 -7.31 6.83
CA VAL A 270 15.42 -6.20 7.78
C VAL A 270 14.28 -6.52 8.74
N GLU A 271 14.35 -5.97 9.96
CA GLU A 271 13.17 -5.89 10.82
C GLU A 271 12.17 -4.91 10.20
N PRO A 272 10.86 -5.01 10.48
CA PRO A 272 9.89 -4.04 9.98
C PRO A 272 10.31 -2.61 10.30
N TYR A 273 10.05 -1.63 9.46
CA TYR A 273 10.62 -0.28 9.67
C TYR A 273 9.64 0.81 9.24
N SER A 274 9.76 1.98 9.87
CA SER A 274 9.05 3.20 9.47
C SER A 274 9.99 4.19 8.74
N ASP A 275 11.30 4.08 8.97
CA ASP A 275 12.32 4.88 8.28
C ASP A 275 13.11 4.01 7.31
N ILE A 276 13.22 4.45 6.06
CA ILE A 276 13.91 3.74 4.98
C ILE A 276 15.43 3.72 5.17
N THR A 277 15.99 4.62 5.98
CA THR A 277 17.43 4.62 6.32
C THR A 277 17.89 3.27 6.90
N THR A 278 17.03 2.58 7.65
CA THR A 278 17.28 1.23 8.18
C THR A 278 17.58 0.21 7.07
N VAL A 279 16.92 0.32 5.91
CA VAL A 279 17.17 -0.56 4.76
C VAL A 279 18.46 -0.20 4.06
N VAL A 280 18.76 1.10 3.94
CA VAL A 280 20.02 1.57 3.37
C VAL A 280 21.20 1.04 4.19
N GLU A 281 21.18 1.23 5.51
CA GLU A 281 22.21 0.75 6.44
C GLU A 281 22.36 -0.78 6.40
N ALA A 282 21.26 -1.52 6.26
CA ALA A 282 21.30 -2.97 6.15
C ALA A 282 21.99 -3.47 4.88
N LEU A 283 21.96 -2.68 3.79
CA LEU A 283 22.52 -3.05 2.48
C LEU A 283 23.87 -2.40 2.17
N GLU A 284 24.22 -1.31 2.87
CA GLU A 284 25.51 -0.64 2.71
C GLU A 284 26.67 -1.62 2.94
N ASN A 285 27.69 -1.52 2.08
CA ASN A 285 28.88 -2.38 2.07
C ASN A 285 28.62 -3.89 1.85
N ARG A 286 27.38 -4.31 1.53
CA ARG A 286 27.05 -5.71 1.22
C ARG A 286 26.92 -6.01 -0.26
N GLY A 287 27.21 -5.04 -1.13
CA GLY A 287 27.06 -5.19 -2.59
C GLY A 287 27.83 -6.37 -3.18
N ASP A 288 29.02 -6.68 -2.65
CA ASP A 288 29.89 -7.73 -3.21
C ASP A 288 29.60 -9.13 -2.62
N MET A 289 28.56 -9.24 -1.78
CA MET A 289 28.09 -10.51 -1.23
C MET A 289 27.54 -11.41 -2.34
N ALA A 290 28.04 -12.64 -2.44
CA ALA A 290 27.54 -13.63 -3.39
C ALA A 290 26.15 -14.13 -2.96
N VAL A 291 25.17 -13.96 -3.84
CA VAL A 291 23.79 -14.44 -3.66
C VAL A 291 23.62 -15.85 -4.25
N CYS A 292 24.32 -16.15 -5.35
CA CYS A 292 24.36 -17.45 -6.00
C CYS A 292 25.71 -17.62 -6.72
N GLY A 293 26.11 -18.86 -6.98
CA GLY A 293 27.38 -19.19 -7.64
C GLY A 293 28.59 -19.00 -6.72
N GLN A 294 29.78 -19.24 -7.26
CA GLN A 294 31.05 -19.14 -6.54
C GLN A 294 32.13 -18.55 -7.44
N GLY A 295 33.14 -17.92 -6.82
CA GLY A 295 34.31 -17.39 -7.54
C GLY A 295 33.95 -16.31 -8.57
N SER A 296 34.51 -16.41 -9.77
CA SER A 296 34.31 -15.44 -10.85
C SER A 296 32.92 -15.47 -11.49
N ASP A 297 32.15 -16.53 -11.27
CA ASP A 297 30.77 -16.70 -11.77
C ASP A 297 29.72 -16.40 -10.68
N ALA A 298 30.14 -15.81 -9.55
CA ALA A 298 29.24 -15.46 -8.47
C ALA A 298 28.32 -14.28 -8.86
N LEU A 299 27.01 -14.47 -8.71
CA LEU A 299 26.03 -13.40 -8.80
C LEU A 299 26.02 -12.61 -7.48
N SER A 300 26.55 -11.40 -7.51
CA SER A 300 26.58 -10.51 -6.34
C SER A 300 25.22 -9.83 -6.08
N LEU A 301 24.98 -9.44 -4.82
CA LEU A 301 23.82 -8.66 -4.42
C LEU A 301 23.75 -7.32 -5.18
N ARG A 302 24.90 -6.71 -5.46
CA ARG A 302 25.04 -5.51 -6.29
C ARG A 302 24.46 -5.73 -7.68
N THR A 303 24.94 -6.76 -8.37
CA THR A 303 24.49 -7.08 -9.74
C THR A 303 22.99 -7.33 -9.76
N LEU A 304 22.47 -8.07 -8.77
CA LEU A 304 21.06 -8.41 -8.67
C LEU A 304 20.16 -7.17 -8.45
N LEU A 305 20.45 -6.36 -7.42
CA LEU A 305 19.66 -5.16 -7.11
C LEU A 305 19.68 -4.13 -8.24
N ILE A 306 20.84 -3.93 -8.86
CA ILE A 306 20.99 -3.04 -10.02
C ILE A 306 20.16 -3.55 -11.20
N GLY A 307 20.23 -4.84 -11.50
CA GLY A 307 19.44 -5.47 -12.57
C GLY A 307 17.95 -5.23 -12.36
N PHE A 308 17.44 -5.51 -11.16
CA PHE A 308 16.04 -5.25 -10.82
C PHE A 308 15.65 -3.78 -10.92
N ASN A 309 16.49 -2.85 -10.47
CA ASN A 309 16.17 -1.42 -10.60
C ASN A 309 16.04 -1.00 -12.07
N ILE A 310 16.88 -1.53 -12.96
CA ILE A 310 16.78 -1.29 -14.39
C ILE A 310 15.49 -1.89 -14.96
N ASN A 311 15.13 -3.10 -14.52
CA ASN A 311 13.88 -3.72 -14.95
C ASN A 311 12.67 -2.86 -14.55
N LEU A 312 12.67 -2.30 -13.34
CA LEU A 312 11.62 -1.39 -12.87
C LEU A 312 11.59 -0.06 -13.64
N LEU A 313 12.74 0.50 -14.02
CA LEU A 313 12.83 1.70 -14.88
C LEU A 313 12.28 1.42 -16.28
N LEU A 314 12.53 0.23 -16.82
CA LEU A 314 11.95 -0.18 -18.10
C LEU A 314 10.45 -0.43 -17.99
N CYS A 315 9.96 -0.94 -16.85
CA CYS A 315 8.53 -1.07 -16.58
C CYS A 315 7.83 0.29 -16.63
N ILE A 316 8.29 1.30 -15.87
CA ILE A 316 7.62 2.61 -15.84
C ILE A 316 7.66 3.31 -17.20
N LYS A 317 8.80 3.27 -17.90
CA LYS A 317 8.96 3.89 -19.23
C LYS A 317 7.96 3.35 -20.25
N ASN A 318 7.59 2.09 -20.13
CA ASN A 318 6.70 1.41 -21.07
C ASN A 318 5.28 1.25 -20.54
N THR A 319 4.99 1.66 -19.30
CA THR A 319 3.65 1.61 -18.73
C THR A 319 2.80 2.72 -19.33
N ASP A 320 1.62 2.37 -19.83
CA ASP A 320 0.69 3.37 -20.32
C ASP A 320 0.13 4.21 -19.17
N PRO A 321 -0.15 5.51 -19.40
CA PRO A 321 -0.76 6.34 -18.37
C PRO A 321 -2.14 5.78 -17.98
N PRO A 322 -2.57 5.96 -16.72
CA PRO A 322 -3.89 5.53 -16.28
C PRO A 322 -4.99 6.22 -17.11
N ARG A 323 -6.00 5.46 -17.55
CA ARG A 323 -7.12 5.98 -18.38
C ARG A 323 -8.42 5.28 -18.04
N ARG A 324 -9.51 6.03 -17.86
CA ARG A 324 -10.89 5.50 -17.65
C ARG A 324 -10.94 4.41 -16.56
N ARG A 325 -10.34 4.67 -15.38
CA ARG A 325 -10.18 3.70 -14.27
C ARG A 325 -9.34 2.46 -14.60
N GLY A 326 -8.62 2.44 -15.72
CA GLY A 326 -7.65 1.40 -16.05
C GLY A 326 -6.28 1.74 -15.46
N LEU A 327 -5.74 0.84 -14.64
CA LEU A 327 -4.36 0.85 -14.16
C LEU A 327 -3.54 -0.14 -14.99
N TYR A 328 -2.33 0.26 -15.35
CA TYR A 328 -1.41 -0.54 -16.15
C TYR A 328 -0.09 -0.71 -15.42
N GLY A 329 0.61 -1.82 -15.66
CA GLY A 329 1.89 -2.12 -15.02
C GLY A 329 2.43 -3.48 -15.46
N PHE A 330 3.42 -3.99 -14.76
CA PHE A 330 4.03 -5.30 -15.05
C PHE A 330 4.00 -6.21 -13.82
N ASP A 331 3.93 -7.51 -14.05
CA ASP A 331 3.95 -8.51 -12.98
C ASP A 331 5.33 -8.58 -12.32
N ILE A 332 5.40 -8.43 -10.99
CA ILE A 332 6.64 -8.49 -10.22
C ILE A 332 7.41 -9.79 -10.48
N MET A 333 6.73 -10.93 -10.65
CA MET A 333 7.36 -12.21 -10.93
C MET A 333 8.00 -12.21 -12.32
N GLU A 334 7.38 -11.59 -13.32
CA GLU A 334 8.00 -11.45 -14.64
C GLU A 334 9.19 -10.49 -14.64
N VAL A 335 9.20 -9.49 -13.75
CA VAL A 335 10.32 -8.56 -13.57
C VAL A 335 11.50 -9.26 -12.87
N VAL A 336 11.23 -10.15 -11.91
CA VAL A 336 12.24 -10.91 -11.16
C VAL A 336 12.81 -12.08 -11.96
N MET A 337 11.96 -12.81 -12.69
CA MET A 337 12.34 -14.05 -13.39
C MET A 337 12.88 -13.81 -14.80
N GLU A 338 12.70 -12.61 -15.35
CA GLU A 338 13.17 -12.21 -16.68
C GLU A 338 12.91 -13.28 -17.76
N PRO A 339 11.65 -13.70 -17.97
CA PRO A 339 11.36 -14.80 -18.87
C PRO A 339 11.87 -14.45 -20.27
N GLY A 340 12.61 -15.35 -20.94
CA GLY A 340 13.29 -15.04 -22.21
C GLY A 340 12.37 -14.59 -23.36
N ARG A 341 11.06 -14.84 -23.23
CA ARG A 341 10.03 -14.32 -24.14
C ARG A 341 9.76 -12.82 -23.95
N GLY A 342 10.12 -12.24 -22.82
CA GLY A 342 9.81 -10.88 -22.37
C GLY A 342 8.49 -10.79 -21.58
N SER A 343 8.36 -9.73 -20.79
CA SER A 343 7.22 -9.48 -19.89
C SER A 343 6.14 -8.63 -20.55
N CYS A 344 4.86 -8.96 -20.37
CA CYS A 344 3.74 -8.24 -20.99
C CYS A 344 3.09 -7.26 -20.01
N MET A 345 2.73 -6.07 -20.49
CA MET A 345 1.97 -5.12 -19.66
C MET A 345 0.63 -5.73 -19.25
N ARG A 346 0.31 -5.64 -17.97
CA ARG A 346 -0.94 -6.08 -17.33
C ARG A 346 -1.91 -4.90 -17.23
N LYS A 347 -3.21 -5.18 -17.29
CA LYS A 347 -4.28 -4.19 -17.10
C LYS A 347 -5.21 -4.60 -15.97
N VAL A 348 -5.45 -3.70 -15.03
CA VAL A 348 -6.48 -3.84 -13.99
C VAL A 348 -7.55 -2.77 -14.16
N GLN A 349 -8.81 -3.17 -14.13
CA GLN A 349 -9.93 -2.24 -14.10
C GLN A 349 -10.28 -1.92 -12.64
N LEU A 350 -10.02 -0.69 -12.23
CA LEU A 350 -10.35 -0.22 -10.88
C LEU A 350 -11.85 0.03 -10.75
N GLY A 351 -12.38 -0.27 -9.56
CA GLY A 351 -13.72 0.15 -9.13
C GLY A 351 -13.77 1.66 -8.85
N VAL A 352 -14.95 2.17 -8.51
CA VAL A 352 -15.19 3.61 -8.25
C VAL A 352 -14.26 4.12 -7.13
N SER A 353 -14.14 3.39 -6.03
CA SER A 353 -13.23 3.75 -4.92
C SER A 353 -11.75 3.73 -5.31
N GLY A 354 -11.38 2.98 -6.34
CA GLY A 354 -10.01 2.90 -6.84
C GLY A 354 -9.61 4.10 -7.72
N GLU A 355 -10.56 4.93 -8.14
CA GLU A 355 -10.28 6.08 -9.02
C GLU A 355 -9.34 7.11 -8.36
N ALA A 356 -9.37 7.21 -7.03
CA ALA A 356 -8.45 8.03 -6.24
C ALA A 356 -6.97 7.64 -6.40
N TRP A 357 -6.68 6.42 -6.87
CA TRP A 357 -5.31 5.97 -7.12
C TRP A 357 -4.75 6.42 -8.47
N LEU A 358 -5.58 6.85 -9.43
CA LEU A 358 -5.10 7.23 -10.76
C LEU A 358 -4.15 8.45 -10.75
N PRO A 359 -4.43 9.52 -9.98
CA PRO A 359 -3.48 10.62 -9.82
C PRO A 359 -2.16 10.15 -9.19
N LEU A 360 -2.22 9.31 -8.16
CA LEU A 360 -1.04 8.77 -7.46
C LEU A 360 -0.19 7.87 -8.37
N ALA A 361 -0.84 7.02 -9.17
CA ALA A 361 -0.17 6.19 -10.16
C ALA A 361 0.58 7.03 -11.21
N SER A 362 0.17 8.28 -11.44
CA SER A 362 0.85 9.18 -12.38
C SER A 362 2.08 9.87 -11.77
N SER A 363 2.30 9.76 -10.45
CA SER A 363 3.36 10.45 -9.71
C SER A 363 4.42 9.53 -9.07
N VAL A 364 4.34 8.22 -9.29
CA VAL A 364 5.32 7.24 -8.77
C VAL A 364 6.38 6.89 -9.82
N ASP A 365 7.53 6.41 -9.36
CA ASP A 365 8.68 6.04 -10.21
C ASP A 365 8.57 4.63 -10.79
N THR A 366 7.67 3.79 -10.27
CA THR A 366 7.35 2.49 -10.86
C THR A 366 5.97 1.97 -10.44
N ILE A 367 5.36 1.17 -11.31
CA ILE A 367 4.07 0.49 -11.06
C ILE A 367 4.27 -1.00 -11.33
N VAL A 368 4.09 -1.81 -10.30
CA VAL A 368 4.16 -3.27 -10.39
C VAL A 368 2.91 -3.93 -9.83
N MET A 369 2.56 -5.07 -10.40
CA MET A 369 1.42 -5.88 -10.00
C MET A 369 1.93 -7.20 -9.40
N CYS A 370 1.21 -7.71 -8.42
CA CYS A 370 1.48 -8.98 -7.76
C CYS A 370 0.15 -9.68 -7.43
N ALA A 371 0.22 -10.88 -6.88
CA ALA A 371 -0.94 -11.55 -6.29
C ALA A 371 -0.54 -12.21 -4.97
N ASP A 372 -1.37 -11.99 -3.95
CA ASP A 372 -1.28 -12.62 -2.62
C ASP A 372 0.07 -12.39 -1.90
N ILE A 373 0.56 -11.15 -1.95
CA ILE A 373 1.84 -10.77 -1.32
C ILE A 373 1.75 -10.65 0.21
N GLY A 374 0.53 -10.61 0.76
CA GLY A 374 0.28 -10.37 2.18
C GLY A 374 0.22 -8.88 2.55
N ASP A 375 0.43 -8.56 3.83
CA ASP A 375 0.35 -7.18 4.32
C ASP A 375 1.70 -6.45 4.19
N VAL A 376 1.84 -5.67 3.12
CA VAL A 376 3.07 -4.92 2.79
C VAL A 376 3.34 -3.75 3.73
N VAL A 377 2.29 -3.01 4.09
CA VAL A 377 2.34 -1.96 5.11
C VAL A 377 1.28 -2.29 6.16
N CYS A 378 1.68 -2.38 7.43
CA CYS A 378 0.74 -2.49 8.54
C CYS A 378 0.88 -1.32 9.49
N ALA A 379 -0.22 -1.00 10.15
CA ALA A 379 -0.19 -0.22 11.36
C ALA A 379 0.73 -0.85 12.42
N PHE A 380 1.52 -0.03 13.09
CA PHE A 380 2.37 -0.39 14.21
C PHE A 380 1.92 0.31 15.50
N PRO A 381 1.94 -0.37 16.67
CA PRO A 381 2.35 -1.77 16.91
C PRO A 381 1.50 -2.78 16.13
N PRO A 382 2.09 -3.90 15.65
CA PRO A 382 1.40 -4.78 14.75
C PRO A 382 0.40 -5.59 15.57
N GLY A 383 -0.80 -5.61 15.07
CA GLY A 383 -1.07 -6.75 14.23
C GLY A 383 -1.10 -8.17 14.82
N GLY A 384 -0.88 -8.46 16.12
CA GLY A 384 -1.07 -9.78 16.77
C GLY A 384 -1.97 -10.76 15.97
N GLY A 385 -1.32 -11.82 15.51
CA GLY A 385 -1.85 -12.83 14.61
C GLY A 385 -2.89 -13.73 15.27
N PRO A 386 -3.38 -14.75 14.55
CA PRO A 386 -4.32 -15.72 15.07
C PRO A 386 -3.64 -16.53 16.18
N GLY A 387 -4.05 -16.28 17.41
CA GLY A 387 -3.87 -17.15 18.57
C GLY A 387 -5.23 -17.64 19.02
#